data_AF-A0A2K3M9P0-F1
#
_entry.id   AF-A0A2K3M9P0-F1
#
_cell.length_a   1.000
_cell.length_b   1.000
_cell.length_c   1.000
_cell.angle_alpha   90.00
_cell.angle_beta   90.00
_cell.angle_gamma   90.00
#
_symmetry.space_group_name_H-M   'P 1'
#
loop_
_entity.id
_entity.type
_entity.pdbx_description
1 polymer ?
#
loop_
_entity_poly.entity_id
_entity_poly.type
_entity_poly.pdbx_seq_one_letter_code
_entity_poly.pdbx_strand_id
1 'polypeptide(L)'
;MEFLIKLITFLLFLMPSITSSQYIRNNIFNNRKIFAKQETISSYAVVFDAGSTGSRIHVYLFDQNLDLLHIGKAVEFFNKTTPGLSAYENNPEQAAKSLIPLLEQAERVVPKDLHRKTPVRLGATAGLRLLNGDASEKILQAVRNMLSNRSTFNVQPDAVSIIDGTQE
;
A
#
# COMPACT_ATOMS: atom_id res chain seq x y z
N MET A 1 18.16 2.52 -0.66
CA MET A 1 18.07 3.42 -1.83
C MET A 1 17.53 2.65 -3.04
N GLU A 2 18.18 1.56 -3.46
CA GLU A 2 17.71 0.67 -4.56
C GLU A 2 16.27 0.15 -4.37
N PHE A 3 15.94 -0.39 -3.20
CA PHE A 3 14.59 -0.91 -2.89
C PHE A 3 13.49 0.17 -2.94
N LEU A 4 13.80 1.39 -2.47
CA LEU A 4 12.85 2.50 -2.47
C LEU A 4 12.59 2.98 -3.91
N ILE A 5 13.65 3.06 -4.73
CA ILE A 5 13.53 3.40 -6.15
C ILE A 5 12.70 2.34 -6.87
N LYS A 6 12.95 1.04 -6.62
CA LYS A 6 12.20 -0.06 -7.25
C LYS A 6 10.75 -0.13 -6.78
N LEU A 7 10.49 0.11 -5.49
CA LEU A 7 9.15 0.23 -4.94
C LEU A 7 8.39 1.43 -5.55
N ILE A 8 9.07 2.56 -5.77
CA ILE A 8 8.50 3.72 -6.45
C ILE A 8 8.20 3.38 -7.92
N THR A 9 9.11 2.77 -8.69
CA THR A 9 8.81 2.30 -10.07
C THR A 9 7.67 1.31 -10.13
N PHE A 10 7.54 0.42 -9.14
CA PHE A 10 6.42 -0.51 -9.02
C PHE A 10 5.11 0.21 -8.70
N LEU A 11 5.11 1.17 -7.78
CA LEU A 11 3.96 2.03 -7.47
C LEU A 11 3.51 2.88 -8.67
N LEU A 12 4.45 3.37 -9.49
CA LEU A 12 4.19 4.15 -10.70
C LEU A 12 3.47 3.35 -11.80
N PHE A 13 3.63 2.02 -11.84
CA PHE A 13 3.00 1.15 -12.85
C PHE A 13 1.54 0.76 -12.51
N LEU A 14 1.07 1.07 -11.29
CA LEU A 14 -0.18 0.56 -10.71
C LEU A 14 -1.29 1.60 -10.52
N MET A 15 -1.01 2.90 -10.73
CA MET A 15 -2.04 3.93 -10.71
C MET A 15 -2.74 3.97 -12.08
N PRO A 16 -4.05 3.68 -12.18
CA PRO A 16 -4.76 3.87 -13.43
C PRO A 16 -4.66 5.35 -13.82
N SER A 17 -4.28 5.62 -15.08
CA SER A 17 -4.33 6.96 -15.65
C SER A 17 -5.70 7.55 -15.36
N ILE A 18 -5.74 8.68 -14.63
CA ILE A 18 -6.98 9.37 -14.32
C ILE A 18 -7.62 9.77 -15.67
N THR A 19 -8.62 9.02 -16.12
CA THR A 19 -9.28 9.29 -17.40
C THR A 19 -10.06 10.60 -17.29
N SER A 20 -9.78 11.53 -18.20
CA SER A 20 -10.34 12.89 -18.31
C SER A 20 -11.88 12.99 -18.35
N SER A 21 -12.60 11.87 -18.37
CA SER A 21 -14.05 11.79 -18.48
C SER A 21 -14.80 12.30 -17.24
N GLN A 22 -14.27 12.06 -16.02
CA GLN A 22 -14.88 12.60 -14.79
C GLN A 22 -14.69 14.13 -14.65
N TYR A 23 -13.71 14.70 -15.36
CA TYR A 23 -13.40 16.13 -15.35
C TYR A 23 -14.44 16.97 -16.12
N ILE A 24 -14.96 16.47 -17.25
CA ILE A 24 -15.92 17.22 -18.07
C ILE A 24 -17.28 17.36 -17.37
N ARG A 25 -17.73 16.33 -16.64
CA ARG A 25 -19.05 16.34 -15.98
C ARG A 25 -19.16 17.42 -14.88
N ASN A 26 -18.08 17.66 -14.13
CA ASN A 26 -18.08 18.65 -13.05
C ASN A 26 -17.94 20.10 -13.55
N ASN A 27 -17.39 20.30 -14.76
CA ASN A 27 -17.13 21.64 -15.29
C ASN A 27 -18.38 22.34 -15.86
N ILE A 28 -19.45 21.60 -16.17
CA ILE A 28 -20.71 22.18 -16.69
C ILE A 28 -21.52 22.86 -15.57
N PHE A 29 -21.38 22.43 -14.31
CA PHE A 29 -22.22 22.92 -13.20
C PHE A 29 -21.65 24.09 -12.39
N ASN A 30 -20.35 24.42 -12.52
CA ASN A 30 -19.65 25.26 -11.53
C ASN A 30 -19.24 26.67 -11.99
N ASN A 31 -19.92 27.25 -12.99
CA ASN A 31 -19.69 28.65 -13.39
C ASN A 31 -20.22 29.68 -12.37
N ARG A 32 -19.69 29.67 -11.14
CA ARG A 32 -19.75 30.80 -10.19
C ARG A 32 -18.40 30.98 -9.50
N LYS A 33 -17.76 32.10 -9.85
CA LYS A 33 -16.52 32.64 -9.26
C LYS A 33 -16.57 32.68 -7.74
N ILE A 34 -15.77 31.84 -7.09
CA ILE A 34 -15.12 32.10 -5.80
C ILE A 34 -13.71 31.53 -5.96
N PHE A 35 -12.70 32.22 -5.46
CA PHE A 35 -11.28 31.86 -5.53
C PHE A 35 -11.07 30.44 -4.99
N ALA A 36 -11.19 29.44 -5.88
CA ALA A 36 -11.05 28.04 -5.52
C ALA A 36 -9.58 27.83 -5.20
N LYS A 37 -9.28 27.59 -3.92
CA LYS A 37 -8.05 26.93 -3.51
C LYS A 37 -7.89 25.75 -4.46
N GLN A 38 -6.89 25.81 -5.32
CA GLN A 38 -6.62 24.76 -6.30
C GLN A 38 -6.39 23.50 -5.48
N GLU A 39 -7.39 22.61 -5.42
CA GLU A 39 -7.27 21.33 -4.75
C GLU A 39 -6.22 20.56 -5.55
N THR A 40 -4.99 20.57 -5.04
CA THR A 40 -3.91 19.73 -5.55
C THR A 40 -4.40 18.30 -5.44
N ILE A 41 -4.54 17.64 -6.59
CA ILE A 41 -4.98 16.25 -6.63
C ILE A 41 -3.84 15.43 -6.06
N SER A 42 -4.03 14.91 -4.85
CA SER A 42 -3.04 14.06 -4.18
C SER A 42 -3.58 12.65 -3.96
N SER A 43 -2.70 11.65 -4.05
CA SER A 43 -3.05 10.25 -3.87
C SER A 43 -2.17 9.60 -2.81
N TYR A 44 -2.78 8.82 -1.92
CA TYR A 44 -2.04 8.01 -0.96
C TYR A 44 -1.75 6.63 -1.55
N ALA A 45 -0.67 5.99 -1.10
CA ALA A 45 -0.41 4.57 -1.33
C ALA A 45 0.12 3.92 -0.05
N VAL A 46 -0.33 2.69 0.23
CA VAL A 46 0.11 1.91 1.40
C VAL A 46 0.84 0.66 0.92
N VAL A 47 2.05 0.45 1.44
CA VAL A 47 2.89 -0.70 1.07
C VAL A 47 3.37 -1.40 2.32
N PHE A 48 3.15 -2.71 2.37
CA PHE A 48 3.83 -3.61 3.29
C PHE A 48 5.07 -4.22 2.62
N ASP A 49 6.17 -4.22 3.37
CA ASP A 49 7.35 -5.04 3.09
C ASP A 49 7.43 -6.15 4.14
N ALA A 50 7.22 -7.39 3.70
CA ALA A 50 7.28 -8.56 4.56
C ALA A 50 8.65 -9.26 4.41
N GLY A 51 9.52 -8.99 5.37
CA GLY A 51 10.83 -9.64 5.52
C GLY A 51 10.79 -10.89 6.41
N SER A 52 11.91 -11.62 6.43
CA SER A 52 12.12 -12.77 7.33
C SER A 52 12.20 -12.36 8.79
N THR A 53 12.82 -11.23 9.09
CA THR A 53 13.07 -10.76 10.46
C THR A 53 11.98 -9.84 11.01
N GLY A 54 11.17 -9.25 10.12
CA GLY A 54 10.11 -8.33 10.49
C GLY A 54 9.33 -7.85 9.27
N SER A 55 8.18 -7.26 9.55
CA SER A 55 7.33 -6.63 8.54
C SER A 55 7.31 -5.12 8.74
N ARG A 56 7.26 -4.37 7.65
CA ARG A 56 7.27 -2.91 7.63
C ARG A 56 6.05 -2.41 6.89
N ILE A 57 5.56 -1.23 7.25
CA ILE A 57 4.52 -0.52 6.52
C ILE A 57 5.03 0.87 6.16
N HIS A 58 4.75 1.26 4.93
CA HIS A 58 5.04 2.55 4.36
C HIS A 58 3.73 3.17 3.89
N VAL A 59 3.52 4.44 4.19
CA VAL A 59 2.44 5.24 3.61
C VAL A 59 3.07 6.44 2.92
N TYR A 60 2.77 6.59 1.64
CA TYR A 60 3.23 7.69 0.81
C TYR A 60 2.06 8.57 0.41
N LEU A 61 2.34 9.85 0.19
CA LEU A 61 1.42 10.81 -0.40
C LEU A 61 2.08 11.40 -1.63
N PHE A 62 1.41 11.33 -2.77
CA PHE A 62 1.89 11.84 -4.05
C PHE A 62 1.03 13.02 -4.51
N ASP A 63 1.62 13.98 -5.19
CA ASP A 63 0.87 14.96 -5.97
C ASP A 63 0.53 14.45 -7.38
N GLN A 64 -0.07 15.30 -8.23
CA GLN A 64 -0.42 14.93 -9.60
C GLN A 64 0.79 14.64 -10.52
N ASN A 65 1.99 15.06 -10.14
CA ASN A 65 3.24 14.82 -10.88
C ASN A 65 3.99 13.59 -10.35
N LEU A 66 3.41 12.89 -9.36
CA LEU A 66 4.01 11.74 -8.67
C LEU A 66 5.22 12.14 -7.79
N ASP A 67 5.28 13.41 -7.39
CA ASP A 67 6.23 13.88 -6.40
C ASP A 67 5.75 13.55 -4.99
N LEU A 68 6.68 13.13 -4.12
CA LEU A 68 6.38 12.83 -2.73
C LEU A 68 6.06 14.11 -1.94
N LEU A 69 4.89 14.12 -1.32
CA LEU A 69 4.45 15.15 -0.39
C LEU A 69 4.73 14.74 1.07
N HIS A 70 4.80 15.73 1.94
CA HIS A 70 5.03 15.49 3.36
C HIS A 70 3.77 14.96 4.06
N ILE A 71 3.94 13.89 4.83
CA ILE A 71 3.03 13.42 5.87
C ILE A 71 3.59 13.88 7.21
N GLY A 72 3.03 14.95 7.77
CA GLY A 72 3.55 15.59 8.97
C GLY A 72 4.94 16.20 8.73
N LYS A 73 6.00 15.60 9.29
CA LYS A 73 7.38 16.10 9.19
C LYS A 73 8.27 15.29 8.24
N ALA A 74 7.75 14.23 7.62
CA ALA A 74 8.51 13.33 6.75
C ALA A 74 7.77 13.11 5.43
N VAL A 75 8.46 12.61 4.41
CA VAL A 75 7.89 12.27 3.09
C VAL A 75 7.17 10.92 3.07
N GLU A 76 7.24 10.18 4.17
CA GLU A 76 6.53 8.93 4.37
C GLU A 76 6.13 8.79 5.84
N PHE A 77 5.08 8.01 6.10
CA PHE A 77 4.89 7.38 7.39
C PHE A 77 5.46 5.96 7.34
N PHE A 78 6.26 5.62 8.35
CA PHE A 78 6.93 4.33 8.46
C PHE A 78 6.70 3.71 9.85
N ASN A 79 6.37 2.43 9.87
CA ASN A 79 6.46 1.63 11.10
C ASN A 79 6.81 0.17 10.81
N LYS A 80 7.21 -0.59 11.84
CA LYS A 80 7.64 -1.98 11.73
C LYS A 80 7.14 -2.84 12.89
N THR A 81 7.04 -4.14 12.64
CA THR A 81 6.73 -5.18 13.62
C THR A 81 7.70 -6.36 13.47
N THR A 82 7.84 -7.15 14.54
CA THR A 82 8.66 -8.36 14.59
C THR A 82 7.94 -9.44 15.41
N PRO A 83 8.10 -10.73 15.09
CA PRO A 83 8.93 -11.29 14.02
C PRO A 83 8.32 -11.10 12.62
N GLY A 84 9.07 -11.51 11.58
CA GLY A 84 8.60 -11.49 10.19
C GLY A 84 7.62 -12.62 9.89
N LEU A 85 7.00 -12.57 8.70
CA LEU A 85 5.96 -13.53 8.31
C LEU A 85 6.46 -14.99 8.29
N SER A 86 7.74 -15.22 7.97
CA SER A 86 8.34 -16.56 7.94
C SER A 86 8.39 -17.24 9.30
N ALA A 87 8.37 -16.48 10.40
CA ALA A 87 8.33 -17.06 11.75
C ALA A 87 6.99 -17.79 12.04
N TYR A 88 5.99 -17.59 11.19
CA TYR A 88 4.66 -18.17 11.29
C TYR A 88 4.40 -19.21 10.20
N GLU A 89 5.44 -19.90 9.68
CA GLU A 89 5.34 -20.93 8.63
C GLU A 89 4.19 -21.93 8.87
N ASN A 90 4.03 -22.35 10.13
CA ASN A 90 3.00 -23.33 10.53
C ASN A 90 1.66 -22.71 10.94
N ASN A 91 1.50 -21.38 10.89
CA ASN A 91 0.27 -20.69 11.26
C ASN A 91 0.00 -19.44 10.39
N PRO A 92 -0.51 -19.64 9.16
CA PRO A 92 -0.78 -18.56 8.20
C PRO A 92 -1.71 -17.45 8.73
N GLU A 93 -2.74 -17.82 9.49
CA GLU A 93 -3.67 -16.87 10.09
C GLU A 93 -2.98 -15.96 11.11
N GLN A 94 -2.06 -16.51 11.91
CA GLN A 94 -1.27 -15.71 12.83
C GLN A 94 -0.28 -14.80 12.09
N ALA A 95 0.28 -15.25 10.97
CA ALA A 95 1.11 -14.44 10.09
C ALA A 95 0.34 -13.19 9.62
N ALA A 96 -0.88 -13.37 9.11
CA ALA A 96 -1.73 -12.27 8.68
C ALA A 96 -2.13 -11.33 9.84
N LYS A 97 -2.48 -11.89 11.02
CA LYS A 97 -2.80 -11.10 12.22
C LYS A 97 -1.65 -10.23 12.70
N SER A 98 -0.40 -10.66 12.50
CA SER A 98 0.80 -9.89 12.89
C SER A 98 0.88 -8.52 12.19
N LEU A 99 0.22 -8.36 11.04
CA LEU A 99 0.20 -7.12 10.26
C LEU A 99 -0.90 -6.14 10.66
N ILE A 100 -1.90 -6.57 11.44
CA ILE A 100 -3.06 -5.74 11.82
C ILE A 100 -2.62 -4.45 12.53
N PRO A 101 -1.69 -4.46 13.51
CA PRO A 101 -1.26 -3.24 14.19
C PRO A 101 -0.62 -2.21 13.26
N LEU A 102 0.00 -2.66 12.17
CA LEU A 102 0.56 -1.78 11.13
C LEU A 102 -0.55 -1.23 10.23
N LEU A 103 -1.48 -2.08 9.79
CA LEU A 103 -2.63 -1.68 8.98
C LEU A 103 -3.45 -0.58 9.67
N GLU A 104 -3.78 -0.77 10.94
CA GLU A 104 -4.55 0.21 11.72
C GLU A 104 -3.83 1.56 11.82
N GLN A 105 -2.50 1.57 11.85
CA GLN A 105 -1.74 2.81 11.87
C GLN A 105 -1.78 3.52 10.53
N ALA A 106 -1.65 2.79 9.42
CA ALA A 106 -1.85 3.38 8.09
C ALA A 106 -3.27 3.95 7.94
N GLU A 107 -4.30 3.26 8.44
CA GLU A 107 -5.69 3.73 8.43
C GLU A 107 -5.93 4.97 9.30
N ARG A 108 -5.06 5.26 10.28
CA ARG A 108 -5.10 6.52 11.04
C ARG A 108 -4.38 7.66 10.33
N VAL A 109 -3.40 7.34 9.48
CA VAL A 109 -2.62 8.32 8.72
C VAL A 109 -3.38 8.82 7.50
N VAL A 110 -4.05 7.92 6.78
CA VAL A 110 -4.81 8.27 5.57
C VAL A 110 -6.17 8.87 5.96
N PRO A 111 -6.61 9.98 5.34
CA PRO A 111 -7.95 10.52 5.55
C PRO A 111 -9.05 9.53 5.12
N LYS A 112 -10.10 9.36 5.95
CA LYS A 112 -11.10 8.29 5.80
C LYS A 112 -11.80 8.27 4.44
N ASP A 113 -12.04 9.44 3.86
CA ASP A 113 -12.66 9.66 2.56
C ASP A 113 -11.78 9.18 1.38
N LEU A 114 -10.46 9.09 1.59
CA LEU A 114 -9.50 8.63 0.60
C LEU A 114 -9.21 7.13 0.68
N HIS A 115 -9.68 6.42 1.71
CA HIS A 115 -9.34 5.01 1.91
C HIS A 115 -9.68 4.15 0.69
N ARG A 116 -10.91 4.26 0.17
CA ARG A 116 -11.36 3.46 -0.99
C ARG A 116 -10.61 3.76 -2.30
N LYS A 117 -9.87 4.86 -2.37
CA LYS A 117 -9.02 5.23 -3.51
C LYS A 117 -7.56 4.85 -3.31
N THR A 118 -7.15 4.64 -2.05
CA THR A 118 -5.78 4.38 -1.65
C THR A 118 -5.47 2.90 -1.89
N PRO A 119 -4.58 2.53 -2.83
CA PRO A 119 -4.14 1.15 -2.97
C PRO A 119 -3.36 0.71 -1.73
N VAL A 120 -3.63 -0.51 -1.28
CA VAL A 120 -2.79 -1.22 -0.30
C VAL A 120 -2.17 -2.44 -0.97
N ARG A 121 -0.86 -2.64 -0.76
CA ARG A 121 -0.12 -3.78 -1.32
C ARG A 121 0.83 -4.38 -0.30
N LEU A 122 1.17 -5.65 -0.47
CA LEU A 122 2.20 -6.34 0.27
C LEU A 122 3.17 -7.02 -0.69
N GLY A 123 4.45 -6.70 -0.53
CA GLY A 123 5.57 -7.41 -1.13
C GLY A 123 6.27 -8.30 -0.11
N ALA A 124 6.29 -9.60 -0.35
CA ALA A 124 7.10 -10.54 0.42
C ALA A 124 8.48 -10.71 -0.21
N THR A 125 9.53 -10.62 0.60
CA THR A 125 10.93 -10.72 0.15
C THR A 125 11.47 -12.15 0.29
N ALA A 126 12.78 -12.33 0.07
CA ALA A 126 13.49 -13.62 0.05
C ALA A 126 13.10 -14.60 1.19
N GLY A 127 12.80 -14.09 2.39
CA GLY A 127 12.45 -14.91 3.55
C GLY A 127 11.25 -15.84 3.36
N LEU A 128 10.22 -15.38 2.64
CA LEU A 128 9.01 -16.20 2.40
C LEU A 128 9.21 -17.22 1.29
N ARG A 129 10.10 -16.95 0.35
CA ARG A 129 10.42 -17.84 -0.79
C ARG A 129 11.10 -19.12 -0.36
N LEU A 130 11.80 -19.08 0.77
CA LEU A 130 12.58 -20.18 1.32
C LEU A 130 11.75 -21.11 2.23
N LEU A 131 10.46 -20.82 2.43
CA LEU A 131 9.57 -21.68 3.22
C LEU A 131 9.28 -22.99 2.48
N ASN A 132 9.04 -24.06 3.24
CA ASN A 132 8.84 -25.38 2.65
C ASN A 132 7.42 -25.56 2.10
N GLY A 133 7.29 -26.36 1.05
CA GLY A 133 5.99 -26.77 0.50
C GLY A 133 5.13 -25.59 0.06
N ASP A 134 3.88 -25.53 0.54
CA ASP A 134 2.88 -24.51 0.21
C ASP A 134 2.72 -23.43 1.30
N ALA A 135 3.62 -23.38 2.29
CA ALA A 135 3.50 -22.49 3.43
C ALA A 135 3.51 -21.00 3.04
N SER A 136 4.37 -20.61 2.10
CA SER A 136 4.42 -19.25 1.56
C SER A 136 3.05 -18.85 0.98
N GLU A 137 2.48 -19.67 0.09
CA GLU A 137 1.20 -19.32 -0.54
C GLU A 137 0.04 -19.30 0.44
N LYS A 138 0.04 -20.21 1.44
CA LYS A 138 -0.95 -20.16 2.51
C LYS A 138 -0.86 -18.85 3.30
N ILE A 139 0.35 -18.38 3.61
CA ILE A 139 0.56 -17.08 4.29
C ILE A 139 0.08 -15.94 3.40
N LEU A 140 0.49 -15.88 2.13
CA LEU A 140 0.07 -14.82 1.21
C LEU A 140 -1.45 -14.81 1.04
N GLN A 141 -2.09 -15.98 0.97
CA GLN A 141 -3.54 -16.08 0.90
C GLN A 141 -4.22 -15.60 2.19
N ALA A 142 -3.70 -15.94 3.37
CA ALA A 142 -4.20 -15.43 4.64
C ALA A 142 -4.08 -13.89 4.71
N VAL A 143 -2.98 -13.32 4.21
CA VAL A 143 -2.80 -11.87 4.09
C VAL A 143 -3.82 -11.26 3.13
N ARG A 144 -4.04 -11.84 1.94
CA ARG A 144 -5.09 -11.38 1.00
C ARG A 144 -6.46 -11.34 1.67
N ASN A 145 -6.82 -12.42 2.36
CA ASN A 145 -8.09 -12.51 3.08
C ASN A 145 -8.18 -11.44 4.19
N MET A 146 -7.11 -11.25 4.96
CA MET A 146 -7.05 -10.24 6.02
C MET A 146 -7.23 -8.83 5.45
N LEU A 147 -6.51 -8.47 4.39
CA LEU A 147 -6.65 -7.16 3.75
C LEU A 147 -8.08 -6.97 3.22
N SER A 148 -8.63 -7.93 2.47
CA SER A 148 -9.99 -7.83 1.92
C SER A 148 -11.07 -7.71 3.00
N ASN A 149 -10.91 -8.37 4.14
CA ASN A 149 -11.92 -8.42 5.20
C ASN A 149 -11.79 -7.32 6.25
N ARG A 150 -10.58 -6.79 6.48
CA ARG A 150 -10.29 -5.82 7.55
C ARG A 150 -9.96 -4.43 7.03
N SER A 151 -9.27 -4.33 5.90
CA SER A 151 -8.83 -3.05 5.36
C SER A 151 -10.01 -2.28 4.79
N THR A 152 -9.98 -0.97 4.99
CA THR A 152 -10.87 -0.05 4.27
C THR A 152 -10.24 0.54 3.00
N PHE A 153 -9.00 0.15 2.70
CA PHE A 153 -8.25 0.53 1.50
C PHE A 153 -8.70 -0.22 0.24
N ASN A 154 -8.26 0.26 -0.93
CA ASN A 154 -8.43 -0.43 -2.20
C ASN A 154 -7.48 -1.63 -2.30
N VAL A 155 -8.01 -2.85 -2.16
CA VAL A 155 -7.26 -4.10 -2.30
C VAL A 155 -7.46 -4.62 -3.72
N GLN A 156 -6.41 -4.52 -4.55
CA GLN A 156 -6.43 -5.07 -5.90
C GLN A 156 -6.19 -6.60 -5.90
N PRO A 157 -6.60 -7.34 -6.95
CA PRO A 157 -6.40 -8.80 -7.02
C PRO A 157 -4.93 -9.23 -6.87
N ASP A 158 -4.01 -8.40 -7.34
CA ASP A 158 -2.57 -8.60 -7.32
C ASP A 158 -1.88 -7.89 -6.13
N ALA A 159 -2.66 -7.38 -5.16
CA ALA A 159 -2.15 -6.59 -4.05
C ALA A 159 -1.09 -7.29 -3.21
N VAL A 160 -1.12 -8.62 -3.13
CA VAL A 160 -0.19 -9.42 -2.32
C VAL A 160 0.61 -10.33 -3.23
N SER A 161 1.94 -10.17 -3.23
CA SER A 161 2.84 -10.92 -4.10
C SER A 161 4.21 -11.09 -3.45
N ILE A 162 4.96 -12.09 -3.93
CA ILE A 162 6.40 -12.20 -3.69
C ILE A 162 7.07 -11.27 -4.70
N ILE A 163 7.92 -10.34 -4.25
CA ILE A 163 8.72 -9.55 -5.20
C ILE A 163 9.96 -10.37 -5.55
N ASP A 164 10.23 -10.54 -6.84
CA ASP A 164 11.35 -11.35 -7.29
C ASP A 164 12.71 -10.67 -6.98
N GLY A 165 13.83 -11.40 -6.89
CA GLY A 165 15.16 -10.80 -6.66
C GLY A 165 15.64 -9.97 -7.85
N THR A 166 14.99 -10.13 -9.01
CA THR A 166 15.11 -9.26 -10.19
C THR A 166 14.26 -7.98 -10.07
N GLN A 167 13.28 -7.97 -9.15
CA GLN A 167 12.40 -6.85 -8.81
C GLN A 167 12.85 -6.12 -7.52
N GLU A 168 13.67 -6.77 -6.67
CA GLU A 168 14.51 -6.16 -5.62
C GLU A 168 15.76 -5.50 -6.21
#